data_AF-A0A938JFU7-F1
#
_entry.id   AF-A0A938JFU7-F1
#
_cell.length_a   1.000
_cell.length_b   1.000
_cell.length_c   1.000
_cell.angle_alpha   90.00
_cell.angle_beta   90.00
_cell.angle_gamma   90.00
#
_symmetry.space_group_name_H-M   'P 1'
#
loop_
_entity.id
_entity.type
_entity.pdbx_description
1 polymer ?
#
loop_
_entity_poly.entity_id
_entity_poly.type
_entity_poly.pdbx_seq_one_letter_code
_entity_poly.pdbx_strand_id
1 'polypeptide(L)'
;DMVRALDFPVIVVGVPTVREPDGLAMSSRNRFLSQDAREQAAVIPRALAAGQAAAASGPEHAAEAARATLEAAGLDVDYVAVTGPDLLAAPRRGDGRLLIAVRLGDVRLIDNVALQIAGSS
;
A
#
# COMPACT_ATOMS: atom_id res chain seq x y z
N ASP A 1 14.81 11.23 9.97
CA ASP A 1 13.90 10.48 10.86
C ASP A 1 14.59 10.14 12.18
N MET A 2 13.80 9.92 13.25
CA MET A 2 14.16 9.95 14.68
C MET A 2 15.58 9.47 15.05
N VAL A 3 15.98 8.27 14.60
CA VAL A 3 17.30 7.69 14.90
C VAL A 3 18.45 8.58 14.48
N ARG A 4 18.39 9.14 13.26
CA ARG A 4 19.40 10.08 12.75
C ARG A 4 19.30 11.44 13.44
N ALA A 5 18.08 11.89 13.77
CA ALA A 5 17.85 13.21 14.36
C ALA A 5 18.30 13.31 15.82
N LEU A 6 18.32 12.19 16.54
CA LEU A 6 18.68 12.10 17.96
C LEU A 6 20.03 11.37 18.18
N ASP A 7 20.78 11.12 17.11
CA ASP A 7 22.11 10.47 17.13
C ASP A 7 22.15 9.15 17.90
N PHE A 8 21.11 8.32 17.74
CA PHE A 8 21.09 7.00 18.35
C PHE A 8 22.07 6.06 17.62
N PRO A 9 22.94 5.33 18.35
CA PRO A 9 23.93 4.42 17.75
C PRO A 9 23.31 3.07 17.37
N VAL A 10 22.25 3.09 16.58
CA VAL A 10 21.51 1.90 16.12
C VAL A 10 21.27 1.93 14.61
N ILE A 11 21.11 0.76 14.01
CA ILE A 11 20.80 0.60 12.59
C ILE A 11 19.34 0.17 12.46
N VAL A 12 18.57 0.88 11.65
CA VAL A 12 17.20 0.51 11.31
C VAL A 12 17.23 -0.38 10.07
N VAL A 13 16.76 -1.61 10.21
CA VAL A 13 16.66 -2.58 9.11
C VAL A 13 15.19 -2.78 8.77
N GLY A 14 14.80 -2.37 7.56
CA GLY A 14 13.46 -2.68 7.02
C GLY A 14 13.39 -4.14 6.59
N VAL A 15 12.36 -4.86 7.00
CA VAL A 15 12.10 -6.25 6.60
C VAL A 15 10.86 -6.28 5.69
N PRO A 16 10.83 -7.11 4.63
CA PRO A 16 9.64 -7.25 3.80
C PRO A 16 8.40 -7.63 4.61
N THR A 17 7.24 -7.09 4.20
CA THR A 17 5.94 -7.43 4.79
C THR A 17 5.68 -8.93 4.63
N VAL A 18 5.46 -9.61 5.75
CA VAL A 18 4.99 -11.01 5.75
C VAL A 18 3.51 -11.02 5.37
N ARG A 19 3.12 -11.95 4.49
CA ARG A 19 1.77 -12.04 3.93
C ARG A 19 1.16 -13.40 4.22
N GLU A 20 -0.16 -13.40 4.39
CA GLU A 20 -0.99 -14.60 4.39
C GLU A 20 -0.96 -15.28 3.00
N PRO A 21 -1.43 -16.54 2.84
CA PRO A 21 -1.42 -17.25 1.56
C PRO A 21 -2.17 -16.53 0.43
N ASP A 22 -3.17 -15.72 0.76
CA ASP A 22 -3.94 -14.91 -0.19
C ASP A 22 -3.34 -13.51 -0.46
N GLY A 23 -2.16 -13.24 0.10
CA GLY A 23 -1.41 -12.00 -0.11
C GLY A 23 -1.76 -10.87 0.86
N LEU A 24 -2.77 -11.02 1.72
CA LEU A 24 -3.08 -10.02 2.74
C LEU A 24 -1.88 -9.85 3.69
N ALA A 25 -1.49 -8.61 3.99
CA ALA A 25 -0.45 -8.34 4.98
C ALA A 25 -0.83 -8.93 6.34
N MET A 26 0.09 -9.68 6.95
CA MET A 26 -0.11 -10.21 8.30
C MET A 26 -0.17 -9.06 9.29
N SER A 27 -1.23 -9.02 10.08
CA SER A 27 -1.47 -7.99 11.08
C SER A 27 -2.28 -8.56 12.22
N SER A 28 -1.93 -8.20 13.46
CA SER A 28 -2.72 -8.57 14.63
C SER A 28 -4.16 -8.05 14.55
N ARG A 29 -4.43 -7.03 13.72
CA ARG A 29 -5.78 -6.50 13.46
C ARG A 29 -6.66 -7.46 12.67
N ASN A 30 -6.07 -8.36 11.88
CA ASN A 30 -6.83 -9.30 11.04
C ASN A 30 -7.73 -10.22 11.88
N ARG A 31 -7.36 -10.48 13.14
CA ARG A 31 -8.18 -11.27 14.09
C ARG A 31 -9.52 -10.65 14.45
N PHE A 32 -9.68 -9.34 14.22
CA PHE A 32 -10.90 -8.59 14.56
C PHE A 32 -11.86 -8.47 13.36
N LEU A 33 -11.45 -8.97 12.19
CA LEU A 33 -12.33 -9.03 11.02
C LEU A 33 -13.37 -10.12 11.24
N SER A 34 -14.62 -9.84 10.86
CA SER A 34 -15.59 -10.91 10.60
C SER A 34 -15.10 -11.77 9.42
N GLN A 35 -15.72 -12.93 9.23
CA GLN A 35 -15.41 -13.79 8.09
C GLN A 35 -15.58 -13.04 6.74
N ASP A 36 -16.73 -12.39 6.55
CA ASP A 36 -17.02 -11.62 5.33
C ASP A 36 -16.01 -10.48 5.11
N ALA A 37 -15.67 -9.74 6.19
CA ALA A 37 -14.68 -8.68 6.14
C ALA A 37 -13.27 -9.23 5.80
N ARG A 38 -12.92 -10.42 6.29
CA ARG A 38 -11.66 -11.08 5.97
C ARG A 38 -11.60 -11.52 4.51
N GLU A 39 -12.70 -11.99 3.95
CA GLU A 39 -12.79 -12.34 2.52
C GLU A 39 -12.68 -11.08 1.65
N GLN A 40 -13.35 -9.99 2.02
CA GLN A 40 -13.23 -8.70 1.34
C GLN A 40 -11.80 -8.12 1.41
N ALA A 41 -11.09 -8.32 2.52
CA ALA A 41 -9.71 -7.85 2.68
C ALA A 41 -8.75 -8.43 1.62
N ALA A 42 -9.07 -9.57 0.99
CA ALA A 42 -8.27 -10.15 -0.09
C ALA A 42 -8.25 -9.28 -1.37
N VAL A 43 -9.08 -8.24 -1.46
CA VAL A 43 -9.02 -7.25 -2.54
C VAL A 43 -7.83 -6.30 -2.39
N ILE A 44 -7.36 -6.05 -1.16
CA ILE A 44 -6.22 -5.14 -0.89
C ILE A 44 -4.95 -5.55 -1.69
N PRO A 45 -4.47 -6.81 -1.64
CA PRO A 45 -3.31 -7.21 -2.44
C PRO A 45 -3.58 -7.12 -3.95
N ARG A 46 -4.82 -7.33 -4.41
CA ARG A 46 -5.19 -7.15 -5.83
C ARG A 46 -5.10 -5.69 -6.25
N ALA A 47 -5.54 -4.76 -5.40
CA ALA A 47 -5.42 -3.33 -5.64
C ALA A 47 -3.96 -2.86 -5.69
N LEU A 48 -3.11 -3.37 -4.80
CA LEU A 48 -1.67 -3.11 -4.86
C LEU A 48 -1.05 -3.61 -6.17
N ALA A 49 -1.41 -4.82 -6.62
CA ALA A 49 -0.95 -5.38 -7.88
C ALA A 49 -1.43 -4.57 -9.09
N ALA A 50 -2.68 -4.09 -9.08
CA ALA A 50 -3.22 -3.22 -10.13
C ALA A 50 -2.44 -1.90 -10.20
N GLY A 51 -2.14 -1.28 -9.05
CA GLY A 51 -1.33 -0.08 -9.01
C GLY A 51 0.12 -0.31 -9.48
N GLN A 52 0.72 -1.45 -9.15
CA GLN A 52 2.03 -1.84 -9.69
C GLN A 52 2.03 -1.96 -11.21
N ALA A 53 1.01 -2.61 -11.78
CA ALA A 53 0.89 -2.78 -13.22
C ALA A 53 0.71 -1.43 -13.95
N ALA A 54 0.02 -0.47 -13.32
CA ALA A 54 -0.23 0.85 -13.89
C ALA A 54 0.91 1.86 -13.65
N ALA A 55 1.91 1.55 -12.82
CA ALA A 55 3.00 2.46 -12.47
C ALA A 55 3.86 2.89 -13.67
N ALA A 56 3.89 2.09 -14.74
CA ALA A 56 4.57 2.45 -15.98
C ALA A 56 3.90 3.61 -16.74
N SER A 57 2.68 3.97 -16.37
CA SER A 57 1.95 5.13 -16.91
C SER A 57 2.02 6.35 -15.99
N GLY A 58 2.77 6.27 -14.88
CA GLY A 58 2.92 7.35 -13.91
C GLY A 58 2.24 7.08 -12.55
N PRO A 59 2.58 7.89 -11.53
CA PRO A 59 2.09 7.71 -10.16
C PRO A 59 0.57 7.91 -10.04
N GLU A 60 -0.02 8.81 -10.82
CA GLU A 60 -1.46 9.06 -10.81
C GLU A 60 -2.24 7.83 -11.29
N HIS A 61 -1.83 7.23 -12.42
CA HIS A 61 -2.44 6.01 -12.95
C HIS A 61 -2.31 4.82 -11.99
N ALA A 62 -1.17 4.71 -11.30
CA ALA A 62 -0.98 3.69 -10.25
C ALA A 62 -1.98 3.87 -9.10
N ALA A 63 -2.17 5.10 -8.63
CA ALA A 63 -3.12 5.41 -7.56
C ALA A 63 -4.56 5.16 -8.01
N GLU A 64 -4.93 5.59 -9.22
CA GLU A 64 -6.26 5.41 -9.80
C GLU A 64 -6.61 3.93 -9.99
N ALA A 65 -5.70 3.12 -10.53
CA ALA A 65 -5.93 1.69 -10.74
C ALA A 65 -6.15 0.95 -9.41
N ALA A 66 -5.35 1.27 -8.39
CA ALA A 66 -5.51 0.70 -7.06
C ALA A 66 -6.83 1.13 -6.42
N ARG A 67 -7.16 2.43 -6.46
CA ARG A 67 -8.41 2.99 -5.94
C ARG A 67 -9.63 2.35 -6.60
N ALA A 68 -9.66 2.30 -7.93
CA ALA A 68 -10.77 1.71 -8.69
C ALA A 68 -10.98 0.23 -8.33
N THR A 69 -9.91 -0.51 -8.10
CA THR A 69 -9.99 -1.93 -7.68
C THR A 69 -10.66 -2.08 -6.30
N LEU A 70 -10.35 -1.19 -5.35
CA LEU A 70 -10.96 -1.20 -4.02
C LEU A 70 -12.43 -0.77 -4.06
N GLU A 71 -12.72 0.33 -4.76
CA GLU A 71 -14.06 0.91 -4.84
C GLU A 71 -15.03 0.00 -5.62
N ALA A 72 -14.57 -0.68 -6.67
CA ALA A 72 -15.39 -1.65 -7.41
C ALA A 72 -15.79 -2.87 -6.54
N ALA A 73 -15.02 -3.17 -5.50
CA ALA A 73 -15.34 -4.20 -4.52
C ALA A 73 -16.14 -3.65 -3.31
N GLY A 74 -16.49 -2.36 -3.30
CA GLY A 74 -17.28 -1.72 -2.26
C GLY A 74 -16.54 -1.47 -0.95
N LEU A 75 -15.21 -1.44 -0.96
CA LEU A 75 -14.42 -1.14 0.25
C LEU A 75 -14.48 0.35 0.58
N ASP A 76 -14.53 0.66 1.89
CA ASP A 76 -14.39 2.04 2.40
C ASP A 76 -12.91 2.45 2.38
N VAL A 77 -12.55 3.34 1.45
CA VAL A 77 -11.16 3.75 1.20
C VAL A 77 -10.87 5.05 1.95
N ASP A 78 -9.96 4.98 2.92
CA ASP A 78 -9.46 6.16 3.64
C ASP A 78 -8.46 6.92 2.77
N TYR A 79 -7.44 6.21 2.25
CA TYR A 79 -6.58 6.79 1.22
C TYR A 79 -5.97 5.73 0.29
N VAL A 80 -5.62 6.21 -0.90
CA VAL A 80 -4.66 5.61 -1.81
C VAL A 80 -3.71 6.72 -2.22
N ALA A 81 -2.42 6.53 -2.02
CA ALA A 81 -1.39 7.54 -2.30
C ALA A 81 -0.14 6.91 -2.90
N VAL A 82 0.52 7.64 -3.80
CA VAL A 82 1.85 7.29 -4.30
C VAL A 82 2.86 8.33 -3.83
N THR A 83 3.99 7.86 -3.29
CA THR A 83 5.07 8.69 -2.74
C THR A 83 6.43 8.23 -3.26
N GLY A 84 7.48 8.99 -2.97
CA GLY A 84 8.84 8.49 -2.98
C GLY A 84 9.08 7.43 -1.88
N PRO A 85 10.22 6.72 -1.90
CA PRO A 85 10.57 5.74 -0.86
C PRO A 85 10.72 6.36 0.54
N ASP A 86 10.97 7.66 0.60
CA ASP A 86 11.10 8.51 1.78
C ASP A 86 9.78 9.15 2.23
N LEU A 87 8.66 8.75 1.61
CA LEU A 87 7.31 9.28 1.85
C LEU A 87 7.13 10.75 1.43
N LEU A 88 8.07 11.33 0.68
CA LEU A 88 7.91 12.63 0.03
C LEU A 88 7.16 12.49 -1.30
N ALA A 89 7.04 13.58 -2.05
CA ALA A 89 6.36 13.59 -3.34
C ALA A 89 6.89 12.49 -4.27
N ALA A 90 5.98 11.79 -4.95
CA ALA A 90 6.35 10.76 -5.91
C ALA A 90 7.25 11.35 -7.02
N PRO A 91 8.34 10.66 -7.40
CA PRO A 91 9.14 11.11 -8.52
C PRO A 91 8.39 10.88 -9.84
N ARG A 92 8.70 11.70 -10.86
CA ARG A 92 8.17 11.47 -12.22
C ARG A 92 8.66 10.15 -12.84
N ARG A 93 9.84 9.68 -12.43
CA ARG A 93 10.47 8.43 -12.86
C ARG A 93 11.32 7.86 -11.71
N GLY A 94 11.36 6.54 -11.58
CA GLY A 94 12.18 5.83 -10.60
C GLY A 94 11.37 5.16 -9.48
N ASP A 95 12.02 4.95 -8.34
CA ASP A 95 11.44 4.23 -7.21
C ASP A 95 10.32 5.03 -6.55
N GLY A 96 9.19 4.36 -6.30
CA GLY A 96 8.09 4.91 -5.52
C GLY A 96 7.50 3.90 -4.54
N ARG A 97 6.52 4.34 -3.77
CA ARG A 97 5.64 3.47 -2.98
C ARG A 97 4.19 3.82 -3.21
N LEU A 98 3.36 2.78 -3.36
CA LEU A 98 1.92 2.88 -3.26
C LEU A 98 1.52 2.54 -1.83
N LEU A 99 0.72 3.38 -1.19
CA LEU A 99 0.19 3.19 0.15
C LEU A 99 -1.34 3.17 0.09
N ILE A 100 -1.94 2.23 0.82
CA ILE A 100 -3.38 2.05 0.91
C ILE A 100 -3.79 2.01 2.39
N ALA A 101 -4.92 2.64 2.70
CA ALA A 101 -5.66 2.42 3.92
C ALA A 101 -7.14 2.25 3.62
N VAL A 102 -7.75 1.19 4.18
CA VAL A 102 -9.17 0.88 4.01
C VAL A 102 -9.80 0.51 5.36
N ARG A 103 -11.11 0.70 5.48
CA ARG A 103 -11.91 0.27 6.64
C ARG A 103 -12.83 -0.89 6.24
N LEU A 104 -12.89 -1.89 7.11
CA LEU A 104 -13.78 -3.04 7.01
C LEU A 104 -14.54 -3.12 8.33
N GLY A 105 -15.73 -2.50 8.36
CA GLY A 105 -16.40 -2.17 9.62
C GLY A 105 -15.55 -1.23 10.48
N ASP A 106 -15.30 -1.62 11.73
CA ASP A 106 -14.46 -0.83 12.66
C ASP A 106 -12.96 -1.07 12.49
N VAL A 107 -12.56 -2.06 11.68
CA VAL A 107 -11.15 -2.42 11.50
C VAL A 107 -10.54 -1.62 10.36
N ARG A 108 -9.53 -0.80 10.66
CA ARG A 108 -8.72 -0.11 9.66
C ARG A 108 -7.46 -0.91 9.32
N LEU A 109 -7.32 -1.30 8.07
CA LEU A 109 -6.15 -2.00 7.55
C LEU A 109 -5.29 -1.05 6.70
N ILE A 110 -3.99 -1.30 6.70
CA ILE A 110 -3.01 -0.60 5.86
C ILE A 110 -2.15 -1.60 5.13
N ASP A 111 -1.73 -1.26 3.93
CA ASP A 111 -0.72 -2.00 3.19
C ASP A 111 0.03 -1.06 2.24
N ASN A 112 1.19 -1.47 1.77
CA ASN A 112 1.96 -0.73 0.79
C ASN A 112 2.79 -1.68 -0.09
N VAL A 113 3.19 -1.19 -1.26
CA VAL A 113 4.12 -1.91 -2.14
C VAL A 113 5.06 -0.96 -2.84
N ALA A 114 6.26 -1.44 -3.15
CA ALA A 114 7.21 -0.70 -3.98
C ALA A 114 6.69 -0.60 -5.42
N LEU A 115 6.90 0.56 -6.04
CA LEU A 115 6.61 0.84 -7.44
C LEU A 115 7.90 1.13 -8.20
N GLN A 116 7.89 0.77 -9.48
CA GLN A 116 8.83 1.26 -10.47
C GLN A 116 8.07 2.17 -11.44
N ILE A 117 8.27 3.47 -11.32
CA ILE A 117 7.58 4.47 -12.13
C ILE A 117 8.38 4.69 -13.41
N ALA A 118 7.84 4.22 -14.54
CA ALA A 118 8.31 4.63 -15.85
C ALA A 118 7.52 5.88 -16.23
N GLY A 119 8.18 7.00 -16.48
CA GLY A 119 7.48 8.18 -16.99
C GLY A 119 7.23 7.99 -18.47
N SER A 120 6.08 8.46 -18.98
CA SER A 120 5.88 8.60 -20.42
C SER A 120 6.99 9.49 -21.01
N SER A 121 7.54 9.08 -22.15
CA SER A 121 8.49 9.86 -22.95
C SER A 121 7.86 11.14 -23.49
#